data_AF-A0A453L9D6-F1
#
_entry.id   AF-A0A453L9D6-F1
#
_cell.length_a   1.000
_cell.length_b   1.000
_cell.length_c   1.000
_cell.angle_alpha   90.00
_cell.angle_beta   90.00
_cell.angle_gamma   90.00
#
_symmetry.space_group_name_H-M   'P 1'
#
loop_
_entity.id
_entity.type
_entity.pdbx_description
1 polymer ?
#
loop_
_entity_poly.entity_id
_entity_poly.type
_entity_poly.pdbx_seq_one_letter_code
_entity_poly.pdbx_strand_id
1 'polypeptide(L)' 'MPLKLDDGWNNIQLNLTDLTKRAYGTNYVETLRVQVHANCRLRRVYFSDRLYSEEELPAEFKLYLPIQKS' A
#
# COMPACT_ATOMS: atom_id res chain seq x y z
N MET A 1 6.12 12.90 4.92
CA MET A 1 4.82 13.28 4.33
C MET A 1 3.71 12.78 5.26
N PRO A 2 2.78 13.63 5.71
CA PRO A 2 1.66 13.17 6.52
C PRO A 2 0.69 12.32 5.68
N LEU A 3 0.35 11.13 6.16
CA LEU A 3 -0.66 10.27 5.54
C LEU A 3 -1.99 10.52 6.25
N LYS A 4 -3.02 10.90 5.50
CA LYS A 4 -4.39 10.95 6.01
C LYS A 4 -5.01 9.56 5.85
N LEU A 5 -5.54 9.02 6.94
CA LEU A 5 -6.20 7.73 6.98
C LEU A 5 -7.68 7.97 7.26
N ASP A 6 -8.56 7.25 6.57
CA ASP A 6 -9.99 7.23 6.85
C ASP A 6 -10.31 6.19 7.94
N ASP A 7 -11.53 6.22 8.46
CA ASP A 7 -11.95 5.27 9.51
C ASP A 7 -12.10 3.84 8.94
N GLY A 8 -11.60 2.84 9.67
CA GLY A 8 -11.63 1.43 9.26
C GLY A 8 -10.37 0.94 8.51
N TRP A 9 -10.57 0.08 7.50
CA TRP A 9 -9.47 -0.53 6.73
C TRP A 9 -9.13 0.32 5.51
N ASN A 10 -7.90 0.84 5.46
CA ASN A 10 -7.40 1.63 4.34
C ASN A 10 -6.45 0.82 3.46
N ASN A 11 -6.53 1.02 2.15
CA ASN A 11 -5.53 0.58 1.20
C ASN A 11 -4.61 1.76 0.86
N ILE A 12 -3.36 1.72 1.35
CA ILE A 12 -2.39 2.80 1.12
C ILE A 12 -1.47 2.37 -0.02
N GLN A 13 -1.42 3.19 -1.06
CA GLN A 13 -0.54 2.98 -2.21
C GLN A 13 0.54 4.07 -2.22
N LEU A 14 1.80 3.63 -2.22
CA LEU A 14 2.96 4.52 -2.28
C LEU A 14 3.68 4.32 -3.60
N ASN A 15 3.61 5.32 -4.48
CA ASN A 15 4.38 5.32 -5.71
C ASN A 15 5.83 5.75 -5.41
N LEU A 16 6.69 4.76 -5.19
CA LEU A 16 8.10 4.97 -4.86
C LEU A 16 8.84 5.75 -5.94
N THR A 17 8.52 5.52 -7.22
CA THR A 17 9.14 6.20 -8.35
C THR A 17 8.84 7.69 -8.38
N ASP A 18 7.58 8.08 -8.15
CA ASP A 18 7.20 9.50 -8.10
C ASP A 18 7.73 10.16 -6.83
N LEU A 19 7.75 9.45 -5.70
CA LEU A 19 8.28 9.94 -4.43
C LEU A 19 9.78 10.25 -4.52
N THR A 20 10.61 9.34 -5.06
CA THR A 20 12.05 9.60 -5.21
C THR A 20 12.32 10.71 -6.21
N LYS A 21 11.55 10.77 -7.30
CA LYS A 21 11.70 11.80 -8.33
C LYS A 21 11.34 13.19 -7.81
N ARG A 22 10.27 13.33 -7.02
CA ARG A 22 9.89 14.62 -6.42
C ARG A 22 10.78 15.04 -5.26
N ALA A 23 11.23 14.09 -4.44
CA ALA A 23 12.05 14.41 -3.27
C ALA A 23 13.51 14.71 -3.62
N TYR A 24 14.09 13.95 -4.56
CA TYR A 24 15.53 13.98 -4.85
C TYR A 24 15.87 14.22 -6.32
N GLY A 25 14.89 14.25 -7.22
CA GLY A 25 15.14 14.38 -8.66
C GLY A 25 15.71 13.12 -9.32
N THR A 26 15.85 12.02 -8.58
CA THR A 26 16.46 10.77 -9.03
C THR A 26 15.42 9.68 -9.30
N ASN A 27 15.77 8.75 -10.19
CA ASN A 27 14.93 7.60 -10.48
C ASN A 27 15.01 6.57 -9.35
N TYR A 28 13.88 5.90 -9.10
CA TYR A 28 13.81 4.76 -8.21
C TYR A 28 14.41 3.51 -8.89
N VAL A 29 15.24 2.76 -8.16
CA VAL A 29 15.91 1.55 -8.66
C VAL A 29 15.44 0.34 -7.86
N GLU A 30 15.65 0.36 -6.54
CA GLU A 30 15.26 -0.73 -5.65
C GLU A 30 14.89 -0.23 -4.25
N THR A 31 14.10 -1.02 -3.52
CA THR A 31 13.84 -0.81 -2.09
C THR A 31 14.67 -1.78 -1.27
N LEU A 32 15.56 -1.26 -0.43
CA LEU A 32 16.44 -2.07 0.42
C LEU A 32 15.75 -2.60 1.68
N ARG A 33 14.82 -1.83 2.25
CA ARG A 33 14.18 -2.16 3.53
C ARG A 33 12.81 -1.50 3.65
N VAL A 34 11.84 -2.25 4.18
CA VAL A 34 10.55 -1.74 4.64
C VAL A 34 10.49 -1.86 6.16
N GLN A 35 10.15 -0.77 6.84
CA GLN A 35 9.94 -0.75 8.29
C GLN A 35 8.52 -0.28 8.59
N VAL A 36 7.84 -1.01 9.46
CA VAL A 36 6.50 -0.69 9.93
C VAL A 36 6.57 -0.52 11.44
N HIS A 37 6.10 0.62 11.94
CA HIS A 37 6.07 0.95 13.36
C HIS A 37 4.78 0.45 14.04
N ALA A 38 4.77 0.50 15.38
CA ALA A 38 3.64 0.07 16.22
C ALA A 38 2.34 0.87 15.97
N ASN A 39 1.23 0.42 16.57
CA ASN A 39 -0.13 0.99 16.42
C ASN A 39 -0.68 0.96 14.99
N CYS A 40 -0.39 -0.09 14.22
CA CYS A 40 -1.06 -0.36 12.95
C CYS A 40 -1.53 -1.81 12.86
N ARG A 41 -2.69 -2.04 12.23
CA ARG A 41 -3.18 -3.38 11.92
C ARG A 41 -2.93 -3.65 10.45
N LEU A 42 -1.87 -4.40 10.14
CA LEU A 42 -1.55 -4.80 8.78
C LEU A 42 -2.37 -6.03 8.39
N ARG A 43 -2.99 -5.98 7.21
CA ARG A 43 -3.54 -7.18 6.56
C ARG A 43 -2.54 -7.75 5.57
N ARG A 44 -1.99 -6.90 4.70
CA ARG A 44 -1.06 -7.28 3.63
C ARG A 44 -0.14 -6.12 3.28
N VAL A 45 1.10 -6.45 2.93
CA VAL A 45 2.09 -5.56 2.34
C VAL A 45 2.63 -6.28 1.10
N TYR A 46 2.57 -5.64 -0.05
CA TYR A 46 3.05 -6.20 -1.31
C TYR A 46 3.69 -5.11 -2.17
N PHE A 47 4.61 -5.50 -3.05
CA PHE A 47 5.13 -4.65 -4.09
C PHE A 47 4.38 -4.92 -5.39
N SER A 48 4.06 -3.86 -6.12
CA SER A 48 3.42 -3.95 -7.44
C SER A 48 4.16 -3.05 -8.42
N ASP A 49 4.46 -3.59 -9.60
CA ASP A 49 5.17 -2.87 -10.67
C ASP A 49 4.28 -1.79 -11.33
N ARG A 50 2.95 -2.00 -11.32
CA ARG A 50 1.96 -1.05 -11.81
C ARG A 50 0.83 -0.86 -10.80
N LEU A 51 0.10 0.24 -10.93
CA LEU A 51 -1.11 0.50 -10.16
C LEU A 51 -2.21 -0.44 -10.68
N TYR A 52 -2.41 -1.57 -10.03
CA TYR A 52 -3.51 -2.49 -10.35
C TYR A 52 -4.80 -1.95 -9.71
N SER A 53 -5.82 -1.69 -10.53
CA SER A 53 -7.18 -1.41 -10.05
C SER A 53 -7.78 -2.66 -9.40
N GLU A 54 -8.64 -2.52 -8.38
CA GLU A 54 -9.21 -3.63 -7.59
C GLU A 54 -9.76 -4.80 -8.43
N GLU A 55 -10.18 -4.56 -9.67
CA GLU A 55 -10.71 -5.56 -10.60
C GLU A 55 -9.66 -6.55 -11.13
N GLU A 56 -8.40 -6.12 -11.30
CA GLU A 56 -7.29 -6.96 -11.77
C GLU A 56 -6.59 -7.71 -10.63
N LEU A 57 -6.85 -7.32 -9.38
CA LEU A 57 -6.28 -8.02 -8.23
C LEU A 57 -6.95 -9.39 -8.06
N PRO A 58 -6.17 -10.49 -7.96
CA PRO A 58 -6.71 -11.81 -7.66
C PRO A 58 -7.62 -11.75 -6.43
N ALA A 59 -8.66 -12.58 -6.37
CA ALA A 59 -9.65 -12.56 -5.28
C ALA A 59 -9.00 -12.58 -3.88
N GLU A 60 -7.83 -13.20 -3.73
CA GLU A 60 -7.10 -13.15 -2.48
C GLU A 60 -6.77 -11.72 -2.03
N PHE A 61 -6.45 -10.77 -2.91
CA PHE A 61 -6.02 -9.41 -2.58
C PHE A 61 -7.15 -8.38 -2.45
N LYS A 62 -8.39 -8.74 -2.83
CA LYS A 62 -9.56 -7.88 -2.64
C LYS A 62 -9.83 -7.69 -1.15
N LEU A 63 -10.15 -6.46 -0.76
CA LEU A 63 -10.36 -6.05 0.62
C LEU A 63 -11.76 -6.51 1.07
N TYR A 64 -11.96 -7.82 1.21
CA TYR A 64 -13.21 -8.34 1.75
C TYR A 64 -13.30 -7.92 3.22
N LEU A 65 -14.32 -7.13 3.57
CA LEU A 65 -14.77 -6.97 4.95
C LEU A 65 -14.94 -8.37 5.55
N PRO A 66 -14.54 -8.61 6.82
CA PRO A 66 -14.76 -9.89 7.44
C PRO A 66 -16.26 -10.20 7.36
N ILE A 67 -16.60 -11.34 6.76
CA ILE A 67 -17.97 -11.85 6.75
C ILE A 67 -18.38 -11.95 8.22
N GLN A 68 -19.34 -11.12 8.65
CA GLN A 68 -20.01 -11.35 9.92
C GLN A 68 -20.67 -12.73 9.82
N LYS A 69 -20.08 -13.74 10.47
CA LYS A 69 -20.79 -14.98 10.76
C LYS A 69 -21.92 -14.62 11.73
N SER A 70 -23.11 -14.43 11.18
CA SER A 70 -24.35 -14.67 11.93
C SER A 70 -24.54 -16.16 12.14
#